data_AF-A0A7Y5BJ29-F1
#
_entry.id   AF-A0A7Y5BJ29-F1
#
_cell.length_a   1.000
_cell.length_b   1.000
_cell.length_c   1.000
_cell.angle_alpha   90.00
_cell.angle_beta   90.00
_cell.angle_gamma   90.00
#
_symmetry.space_group_name_H-M   'P 1'
#
loop_
_entity.id
_entity.type
_entity.pdbx_description
1 polymer ?
#
loop_
_entity_poly.entity_id
_entity_poly.type
_entity_poly.pdbx_seq_one_letter_code
_entity_poly.pdbx_strand_id
1 'polypeptide(L)'
;MKRPLTPLVSYSKDGELINQTFLRFGMVSVRGSSSKGGASALKAIIKKIKNGFVPIFTPDGPRGPIYQVQPGVIQIASMTGAPIVAVCPSFDRHYEARSWDKHKFPKFGSTQWIDYTEPIYIPKGLDEKGIQRYAKELEVKMIEQKDKLDQIAKDYAINKDKP
;
A
#
# COMPACT_ATOMS: atom_id res chain seq x y z
N MET A 1 1.66 -21.31 9.72
CA MET A 1 1.82 -21.48 8.25
C MET A 1 2.08 -20.10 7.65
N LYS A 2 3.18 -19.91 6.90
CA LYS A 2 3.47 -18.62 6.25
C LYS A 2 2.53 -18.41 5.05
N ARG A 3 1.86 -17.26 4.97
CA ARG A 3 1.01 -16.90 3.83
C ARG A 3 1.84 -16.15 2.78
N PRO A 4 1.88 -16.59 1.51
CA PRO A 4 2.68 -15.93 0.48
C PRO A 4 2.11 -14.57 0.08
N LEU A 5 2.99 -13.60 -0.21
CA LEU A 5 2.63 -12.25 -0.63
C LEU A 5 2.34 -12.21 -2.14
N THR A 6 1.37 -11.40 -2.57
CA THR A 6 1.03 -11.21 -3.99
C THR A 6 0.78 -9.73 -4.31
N PRO A 7 1.77 -9.01 -4.87
CA PRO A 7 1.60 -7.60 -5.19
C PRO A 7 0.71 -7.41 -6.41
N LEU A 8 -0.13 -6.37 -6.39
CA LEU A 8 -0.82 -5.89 -7.58
C LEU A 8 0.09 -4.92 -8.34
N VAL A 9 0.43 -5.25 -9.59
CA VAL A 9 1.38 -4.46 -10.39
C VAL A 9 0.79 -4.12 -11.75
N SER A 10 0.92 -2.86 -12.17
CA SER A 10 0.36 -2.40 -13.45
C SER A 10 1.06 -3.00 -14.67
N TYR A 11 0.38 -2.97 -15.82
CA TYR A 11 0.94 -3.39 -17.13
C TYR A 11 1.89 -2.36 -17.78
N SER A 12 2.36 -1.35 -17.06
CA SER A 12 3.32 -0.37 -17.61
C SER A 12 4.74 -0.95 -17.71
N LYS A 13 5.63 -0.25 -18.42
CA LYS A 13 7.07 -0.59 -18.47
C LYS A 13 7.69 -0.57 -17.08
N ASP A 14 7.42 0.47 -16.28
CA ASP A 14 7.88 0.58 -14.90
C ASP A 14 7.29 -0.53 -14.02
N GLY A 15 6.02 -0.86 -14.25
CA GLY A 15 5.36 -2.00 -13.61
C GLY A 15 6.01 -3.33 -13.97
N GLU A 16 6.60 -3.49 -15.15
CA GLU A 16 7.36 -4.70 -15.49
C GLU A 16 8.66 -4.78 -14.69
N LEU A 17 9.39 -3.67 -14.54
CA LEU A 17 10.60 -3.64 -13.71
C LEU A 17 10.29 -4.03 -12.26
N ILE A 18 9.21 -3.47 -11.69
CA ILE A 18 8.73 -3.81 -10.34
C ILE A 18 8.36 -5.29 -10.25
N ASN A 19 7.66 -5.83 -11.26
CA ASN A 19 7.28 -7.24 -11.30
C ASN A 19 8.49 -8.18 -11.33
N GLN A 20 9.48 -7.91 -12.17
CA GLN A 20 10.72 -8.68 -12.23
C GLN A 20 11.47 -8.65 -10.89
N THR A 21 11.40 -7.51 -10.20
CA THR A 21 11.97 -7.36 -8.85
C THR A 21 11.26 -8.28 -7.87
N PHE A 22 9.92 -8.23 -7.81
CA PHE A 22 9.13 -9.11 -6.94
C PHE A 22 9.33 -10.60 -7.22
N LEU A 23 9.47 -10.99 -8.49
CA LEU A 23 9.77 -12.38 -8.87
C LEU A 23 11.10 -12.86 -8.28
N ARG A 24 12.13 -12.01 -8.26
CA ARG A 24 13.43 -12.34 -7.63
C ARG A 24 13.34 -12.49 -6.12
N PHE A 25 12.35 -11.87 -5.49
CA PHE A 25 12.01 -12.06 -4.08
C PHE A 25 11.04 -13.23 -3.82
N GLY A 26 10.77 -14.07 -4.83
CA GLY A 26 9.90 -15.24 -4.71
C GLY A 26 8.40 -14.91 -4.62
N MET A 27 8.01 -13.68 -4.95
CA MET A 27 6.60 -13.26 -4.95
C MET A 27 5.98 -13.45 -6.34
N VAL A 28 4.69 -13.74 -6.37
CA VAL A 28 3.93 -13.82 -7.63
C VAL A 28 2.95 -12.66 -7.70
N SER A 29 3.18 -11.74 -8.63
CA SER A 29 2.33 -10.56 -8.82
C SER A 29 1.02 -10.91 -9.54
N VAL A 30 -0.06 -10.21 -9.20
CA VAL A 30 -1.24 -10.08 -10.08
C VAL A 30 -1.04 -8.85 -10.93
N ARG A 31 -1.38 -8.94 -12.23
CA ARG A 31 -1.20 -7.84 -13.18
C ARG A 31 -2.50 -7.07 -13.40
N GLY A 32 -2.46 -5.75 -13.20
CA GLY A 32 -3.56 -4.83 -13.50
C GLY A 32 -3.50 -3.50 -12.74
N SER A 33 -4.41 -2.59 -13.08
CA SER A 33 -4.59 -1.30 -12.42
C SER A 33 -6.03 -0.79 -12.57
N SER A 34 -6.36 0.32 -11.90
CA SER A 34 -7.63 1.04 -12.11
C SER A 34 -7.85 1.46 -13.56
N SER A 35 -6.79 1.61 -14.35
CA SER A 35 -6.86 2.04 -15.75
C SER A 35 -6.83 0.92 -16.78
N LYS A 36 -6.24 -0.23 -16.45
CA LYS A 36 -6.09 -1.36 -17.39
C LYS A 36 -6.18 -2.68 -16.64
N GLY A 37 -7.17 -3.50 -16.98
CA GLY A 37 -7.36 -4.83 -16.39
C GLY A 37 -7.83 -4.83 -14.94
N GLY A 38 -8.44 -3.75 -14.44
CA GLY A 38 -8.87 -3.64 -13.05
C GLY A 38 -9.85 -4.73 -12.62
N ALA A 39 -10.88 -5.01 -13.43
CA ALA A 39 -11.87 -6.04 -13.11
C ALA A 39 -11.27 -7.46 -13.08
N SER A 40 -10.39 -7.80 -14.03
CA SER A 40 -9.71 -9.10 -14.04
C SER A 40 -8.71 -9.23 -12.90
N ALA A 41 -7.97 -8.16 -12.59
CA ALA A 41 -7.06 -8.12 -11.46
C ALA A 41 -7.78 -8.28 -10.11
N LEU A 42 -8.91 -7.61 -9.91
CA LEU A 42 -9.73 -7.73 -8.71
C LEU A 42 -10.21 -9.19 -8.51
N LYS A 43 -10.73 -9.82 -9.56
CA LYS A 43 -11.10 -11.25 -9.54
C LYS A 43 -9.91 -12.15 -9.21
N ALA A 44 -8.75 -11.89 -9.81
CA ALA A 44 -7.53 -12.66 -9.57
C ALA A 44 -7.03 -12.53 -8.12
N ILE A 45 -7.07 -11.31 -7.55
CA ILE A 45 -6.71 -11.07 -6.15
C ILE A 45 -7.68 -11.79 -5.20
N ILE A 46 -8.99 -11.72 -5.44
CA ILE A 46 -9.98 -12.46 -4.63
C ILE A 46 -9.69 -13.95 -4.65
N LYS A 47 -9.37 -14.52 -5.82
CA LYS A 47 -8.95 -15.93 -5.94
C LYS A 47 -7.67 -16.22 -5.16
N LYS A 48 -6.68 -15.32 -5.19
CA LYS A 48 -5.43 -15.45 -4.44
C LYS A 48 -5.67 -15.43 -2.92
N ILE A 49 -6.51 -14.52 -2.41
CA ILE A 49 -6.89 -14.47 -0.99
C ILE A 49 -7.49 -15.81 -0.55
N LYS A 50 -8.41 -16.37 -1.34
CA LYS A 50 -9.03 -17.69 -1.06
C LYS A 50 -8.00 -18.83 -1.03
N ASN A 51 -6.91 -18.71 -1.79
CA ASN A 51 -5.80 -19.67 -1.81
C ASN A 51 -4.73 -19.36 -0.74
N GLY A 52 -5.04 -18.55 0.26
CA GLY A 52 -4.13 -18.27 1.38
C GLY A 52 -3.08 -17.20 1.13
N PHE A 53 -3.07 -16.54 -0.03
CA PHE A 53 -2.16 -15.42 -0.29
C PHE A 53 -2.59 -14.15 0.49
N VAL A 54 -1.64 -13.23 0.64
CA VAL A 54 -1.85 -11.89 1.19
C VAL A 54 -1.52 -10.87 0.09
N PRO A 55 -2.51 -10.17 -0.46
CA PRO A 55 -2.27 -9.19 -1.50
C PRO A 55 -1.65 -7.89 -0.96
N ILE A 56 -0.80 -7.27 -1.77
CA ILE A 56 -0.15 -5.98 -1.46
C ILE A 56 -0.55 -4.97 -2.51
N PHE A 57 -0.90 -3.75 -2.07
CA PHE A 57 -1.34 -2.66 -2.92
C PHE A 57 -0.60 -1.38 -2.55
N THR A 58 -0.40 -0.50 -3.52
CA THR A 58 -0.27 0.92 -3.24
C THR A 58 -1.68 1.53 -3.19
N PRO A 59 -2.05 2.23 -2.11
CA PRO A 59 -3.42 2.66 -1.86
C PRO A 59 -3.91 3.68 -2.90
N ASP A 60 -3.01 4.51 -3.40
CA ASP A 60 -3.22 5.64 -4.31
C ASP A 60 -3.19 5.29 -5.80
N GLY A 61 -2.69 4.10 -6.12
CA GLY A 61 -2.65 3.59 -7.48
C GLY A 61 -1.71 4.39 -8.41
N PRO A 62 -1.69 4.10 -9.71
CA PRO A 62 -0.64 4.58 -10.61
C PRO A 62 -0.74 6.07 -10.99
N ARG A 63 -1.84 6.75 -10.68
CA ARG A 63 -2.09 8.16 -11.07
C ARG A 63 -2.50 9.04 -9.90
N GLY A 64 -2.51 8.49 -8.70
CA GLY A 64 -2.95 9.18 -7.50
C GLY A 64 -4.43 9.56 -7.53
N PRO A 65 -4.77 10.67 -6.86
CA PRO A 65 -3.92 11.57 -6.07
C PRO A 65 -3.15 10.91 -4.91
N ILE A 66 -2.04 11.53 -4.49
CA ILE A 66 -1.24 11.07 -3.34
C ILE A 66 -2.12 10.92 -2.09
N TYR A 67 -1.92 9.82 -1.36
CA TYR A 67 -2.68 9.48 -0.14
C TYR A 67 -4.19 9.31 -0.31
N GLN A 68 -4.70 9.23 -1.54
CA GLN A 68 -6.12 8.95 -1.79
C GLN A 68 -6.33 7.47 -2.04
N VAL A 69 -7.11 6.79 -1.20
CA VAL A 69 -7.36 5.35 -1.33
C VAL A 69 -8.26 5.07 -2.53
N GLN A 70 -7.80 4.18 -3.41
CA GLN A 70 -8.57 3.68 -4.53
C GLN A 70 -9.64 2.69 -4.06
N PRO A 71 -10.87 2.72 -4.62
CA PRO A 71 -11.99 1.88 -4.18
C PRO A 71 -11.72 0.36 -4.18
N GLY A 72 -10.80 -0.10 -5.03
CA GLY A 72 -10.53 -1.53 -5.24
C GLY A 72 -10.11 -2.28 -3.96
N VAL A 73 -9.34 -1.65 -3.07
CA VAL A 73 -8.91 -2.30 -1.81
C VAL A 73 -10.10 -2.53 -0.87
N ILE A 74 -11.01 -1.56 -0.80
CA ILE A 74 -12.23 -1.63 0.01
C ILE A 74 -13.20 -2.66 -0.58
N GLN A 75 -13.36 -2.68 -1.91
CA GLN A 75 -14.16 -3.70 -2.61
C GLN A 75 -13.65 -5.11 -2.32
N ILE A 76 -12.35 -5.34 -2.43
CA ILE A 76 -11.74 -6.65 -2.15
C ILE A 76 -11.96 -7.04 -0.69
N ALA A 77 -11.72 -6.13 0.25
CA ALA A 77 -11.93 -6.40 1.67
C ALA A 77 -13.40 -6.69 1.99
N SER A 78 -14.34 -5.90 1.47
CA SER A 78 -15.79 -6.11 1.64
C SER A 78 -16.24 -7.46 1.05
N MET A 79 -15.75 -7.84 -0.14
CA MET A 79 -16.14 -9.09 -0.79
C MET A 79 -15.54 -10.34 -0.13
N THR A 80 -14.35 -10.23 0.46
CA THR A 80 -13.62 -11.38 1.02
C THR A 80 -13.76 -11.50 2.53
N GLY A 81 -14.09 -10.40 3.22
CA GLY A 81 -13.99 -10.29 4.68
C GLY A 81 -12.56 -10.27 5.19
N ALA A 82 -11.54 -10.15 4.32
CA ALA A 82 -10.17 -10.02 4.75
C ALA A 82 -9.93 -8.63 5.38
N PRO A 83 -9.24 -8.54 6.53
CA PRO A 83 -8.89 -7.25 7.11
C PRO A 83 -7.84 -6.52 6.26
N ILE A 84 -7.84 -5.21 6.34
CA ILE A 84 -6.81 -4.34 5.76
C ILE A 84 -5.84 -3.96 6.87
N VAL A 85 -4.54 -4.10 6.60
CA VAL A 85 -3.46 -3.58 7.44
C VAL A 85 -2.69 -2.57 6.59
N ALA A 86 -2.67 -1.31 7.01
CA ALA A 86 -1.86 -0.31 6.34
C ALA A 86 -0.44 -0.34 6.90
N VAL A 87 0.56 -0.37 6.02
CA VAL A 87 1.98 -0.35 6.37
C VAL A 87 2.56 1.00 5.94
N CYS A 88 3.17 1.70 6.87
CA CYS A 88 3.70 3.04 6.68
C CYS A 88 5.21 3.02 6.94
N PRO A 89 6.05 3.30 5.92
CA PRO A 89 7.47 3.54 6.12
C PRO A 89 7.76 5.03 6.36
N SER A 90 8.75 5.31 7.20
CA SER A 90 9.36 6.65 7.36
C SER A 90 10.88 6.57 7.47
N PHE A 91 11.56 7.68 7.19
CA PHE A 91 13.03 7.75 7.07
C PHE A 91 13.57 9.04 7.69
N ASP A 92 14.70 8.96 8.40
CA ASP A 92 15.41 10.13 8.95
C ASP A 92 15.99 11.02 7.84
N ARG A 93 16.48 10.39 6.77
CA ARG A 93 17.06 11.07 5.59
C ARG A 93 16.59 10.38 4.32
N HIS A 94 15.95 11.14 3.43
CA HIS A 94 15.48 10.64 2.14
C HIS A 94 15.64 11.70 1.04
N TYR A 95 15.59 11.24 -0.22
CA TYR A 95 15.27 12.07 -1.37
C TYR A 95 13.77 12.00 -1.60
N GLU A 96 13.15 13.11 -2.00
CA GLU A 96 11.74 13.15 -2.40
C GLU A 96 11.66 13.37 -3.91
N ALA A 97 10.93 12.51 -4.62
CA ALA A 97 10.70 12.66 -6.05
C ALA A 97 9.79 13.86 -6.34
N ARG A 98 9.97 14.48 -7.51
CA ARG A 98 9.09 15.56 -8.01
C ARG A 98 7.84 15.05 -8.73
N SER A 99 7.57 13.75 -8.65
CA SER A 99 6.38 13.11 -9.20
C SER A 99 5.14 13.39 -8.33
N TRP A 100 3.96 13.11 -8.86
CA TRP A 100 2.68 13.37 -8.19
C TRP A 100 2.56 12.68 -6.83
N ASP A 101 3.24 11.55 -6.66
CA ASP A 101 3.22 10.69 -5.46
C ASP A 101 4.27 11.08 -4.42
N LYS A 102 5.16 12.03 -4.73
CA LYS A 102 6.25 12.47 -3.84
C LYS A 102 7.01 11.29 -3.23
N HIS A 103 7.33 10.27 -4.05
CA HIS A 103 7.96 9.06 -3.56
C HIS A 103 9.25 9.37 -2.78
N LYS A 104 9.36 8.81 -1.57
CA LYS A 104 10.52 8.98 -0.70
C LYS A 104 11.51 7.84 -0.91
N PHE A 105 12.73 8.17 -1.34
CA PHE A 105 13.83 7.22 -1.48
C PHE A 105 14.81 7.38 -0.32
N PRO A 106 15.05 6.35 0.51
CA PRO A 106 16.00 6.44 1.62
C PRO A 106 17.40 6.80 1.12
N LYS A 107 18.07 7.74 1.80
CA LYS A 107 19.49 8.00 1.55
C LYS A 107 20.34 6.83 2.07
N PHE A 108 21.52 6.62 1.50
CA PHE A 108 22.45 5.63 2.05
C PHE A 108 22.75 5.93 3.53
N GLY A 109 22.74 4.87 4.36
CA GLY A 109 22.92 4.97 5.81
C GLY A 109 21.75 5.61 6.59
N SER A 110 20.60 5.85 5.94
CA SER A 110 19.39 6.30 6.63
C SER A 110 18.83 5.22 7.56
N THR A 111 18.20 5.65 8.64
CA THR A 111 17.41 4.79 9.51
C THR A 111 15.97 4.81 9.00
N GLN A 112 15.38 3.61 8.88
CA GLN A 112 13.99 3.43 8.46
C GLN A 112 13.16 2.94 9.63
N TRP A 113 11.99 3.55 9.82
CA TRP A 113 10.94 3.02 10.67
C TRP A 113 9.83 2.48 9.79
N ILE A 114 9.28 1.34 10.19
CA ILE A 114 8.11 0.75 9.56
C ILE A 114 7.12 0.50 10.70
N ASP A 115 5.95 1.09 10.57
CA ASP A 115 4.83 0.84 11.48
C ASP A 115 3.61 0.42 10.68
N TYR A 116 2.65 -0.21 11.35
CA TYR A 116 1.44 -0.70 10.74
C TYR A 116 0.23 -0.45 11.62
N THR A 117 -0.94 -0.31 10.99
CA THR A 117 -2.18 -0.14 11.72
C THR A 117 -2.66 -1.45 12.32
N GLU A 118 -3.48 -1.37 13.37
CA GLU A 118 -4.35 -2.48 13.74
C GLU A 118 -5.22 -2.92 12.54
N PRO A 119 -5.65 -4.20 12.48
CA PRO A 119 -6.50 -4.70 11.40
C PRO A 119 -7.82 -3.92 11.26
N ILE A 120 -8.05 -3.33 10.08
CA ILE A 120 -9.26 -2.59 9.74
C ILE A 120 -10.22 -3.54 9.02
N TYR A 121 -11.38 -3.78 9.63
CA TYR A 121 -12.41 -4.65 9.08
C TYR A 121 -13.43 -3.86 8.28
N ILE A 122 -13.69 -4.30 7.05
CA ILE A 122 -14.68 -3.71 6.15
C ILE A 122 -15.93 -4.60 6.15
N PRO A 123 -17.13 -4.03 6.37
CA PRO A 123 -18.38 -4.80 6.28
C PRO A 123 -18.55 -5.44 4.91
N LYS A 124 -19.21 -6.61 4.88
CA LYS A 124 -19.55 -7.29 3.62
C LYS A 124 -20.72 -6.62 2.93
N GLY A 125 -20.73 -6.65 1.60
CA GLY A 125 -21.89 -6.21 0.80
C GLY A 125 -22.11 -4.70 0.80
N LEU A 126 -21.04 -3.90 0.92
CA LEU A 126 -21.16 -2.44 0.81
C LEU A 126 -21.62 -2.03 -0.59
N ASP A 127 -22.47 -1.01 -0.64
CA ASP A 127 -22.79 -0.29 -1.86
C ASP A 127 -21.65 0.70 -2.22
N GLU A 128 -21.81 1.41 -3.33
CA GLU A 128 -20.78 2.35 -3.81
C GLU A 128 -20.49 3.46 -2.80
N LYS A 129 -21.54 3.98 -2.12
CA LYS A 129 -21.39 5.02 -1.10
C LYS A 129 -20.62 4.49 0.11
N GLY A 130 -20.94 3.28 0.56
CA GLY A 130 -20.20 2.60 1.62
C GLY A 130 -18.73 2.40 1.26
N ILE A 131 -18.45 1.94 0.04
CA ILE A 131 -17.07 1.76 -0.45
C ILE A 131 -16.29 3.08 -0.38
N GLN A 132 -16.87 4.18 -0.87
CA GLN A 132 -16.21 5.49 -0.85
C GLN A 132 -16.00 6.00 0.58
N ARG A 133 -16.98 5.82 1.47
CA ARG A 133 -16.86 6.17 2.89
C ARG A 133 -15.71 5.43 3.55
N TYR A 134 -15.64 4.11 3.40
CA TYR A 134 -14.57 3.31 4.01
C TYR A 134 -13.21 3.58 3.38
N ALA A 135 -13.15 3.97 2.10
CA ALA A 135 -11.92 4.46 1.49
C ALA A 135 -11.41 5.72 2.21
N LYS A 136 -12.29 6.68 2.49
CA LYS A 136 -11.94 7.88 3.27
C LYS A 136 -11.55 7.58 4.72
N GLU A 137 -12.24 6.68 5.39
CA GLU A 137 -11.85 6.26 6.73
C GLU A 137 -10.46 5.58 6.75
N LEU A 138 -10.14 4.79 5.72
CA LEU A 138 -8.81 4.20 5.56
C LEU A 138 -7.74 5.27 5.30
N GLU A 139 -8.02 6.27 4.44
CA GLU A 139 -7.10 7.39 4.20
C GLU A 139 -6.72 8.10 5.50
N VAL A 140 -7.71 8.45 6.32
CA VAL A 140 -7.48 9.13 7.61
C VAL A 140 -6.58 8.31 8.51
N LYS A 141 -6.87 7.02 8.69
CA LYS A 141 -6.06 6.12 9.53
C LYS A 141 -4.63 5.98 9.00
N MET A 142 -4.45 5.91 7.70
CA MET A 142 -3.14 5.83 7.06
C MET A 142 -2.32 7.10 7.27
N ILE A 143 -2.96 8.27 7.13
CA ILE A 143 -2.30 9.56 7.32
C ILE A 143 -1.92 9.74 8.79
N GLU A 144 -2.81 9.44 9.74
CA GLU A 144 -2.52 9.48 11.18
C GLU A 144 -1.32 8.60 11.54
N GLN A 145 -1.28 7.37 11.03
CA GLN A 145 -0.19 6.43 11.27
C GLN A 145 1.13 6.93 10.66
N LYS A 146 1.08 7.44 9.43
CA LYS A 146 2.24 8.02 8.74
C LYS A 146 2.77 9.24 9.48
N ASP A 147 1.92 10.16 9.92
CA ASP A 147 2.34 11.40 10.58
C ASP A 147 2.98 11.13 11.95
N LYS A 148 2.45 10.16 12.72
CA LYS A 148 3.10 9.68 13.95
C LYS A 148 4.51 9.16 13.66
N LEU A 149 4.67 8.33 12.63
CA LEU A 149 5.95 7.73 12.29
C LEU A 149 6.95 8.76 11.73
N ASP A 150 6.46 9.70 10.92
CA ASP A 150 7.25 10.82 10.41
C ASP A 150 7.74 11.72 11.57
N GLN A 151 6.95 11.88 12.63
CA GLN A 151 7.38 12.63 13.82
C GLN A 151 8.53 11.91 14.55
N ILE A 152 8.41 10.60 14.75
CA ILE A 152 9.47 9.77 15.36
C ILE A 152 10.77 9.88 14.56
N ALA A 153 10.69 9.76 13.23
CA ALA A 153 11.87 9.86 12.36
C ALA A 153 12.53 11.25 12.43
N LYS A 154 11.73 12.33 12.53
CA LYS A 154 12.23 13.71 12.70
C LYS A 154 12.91 13.90 14.06
N ASP A 155 12.27 13.44 15.14
CA ASP A 155 12.81 13.57 16.50
C ASP A 155 14.14 12.83 16.64
N TYR A 156 14.25 11.65 16.01
CA TYR A 156 15.52 10.93 15.93
C TYR A 156 16.58 11.72 15.15
N ALA A 157 16.24 12.26 13.98
CA ALA A 157 17.18 13.04 13.17
C ALA A 157 17.74 14.25 13.95
N ILE A 158 16.88 14.98 14.68
CA ILE A 158 17.29 16.13 15.50
C ILE A 158 18.23 15.72 16.63
N ASN A 159 17.98 14.59 17.30
CA ASN A 159 18.76 14.16 18.45
C ASN A 159 20.06 13.44 18.06
N LYS A 160 20.12 12.84 16.86
CA LYS A 160 21.31 12.17 16.34
C LYS A 160 22.47 13.13 16.06
N ASP A 161 22.16 14.39 15.73
CA ASP A 161 23.15 15.42 15.42
C ASP A 161 23.51 16.29 16.65
N LYS A 162 23.04 15.94 17.86
CA LYS A 162 23.48 16.58 19.11
C LYS A 162 24.81 15.97 19.58
N PRO A 163 25.77 16.80 20.04
CA PRO A 163 27.08 16.34 20.49
C PRO A 163 27.01 15.47 21.75
#